data_AF-A0A7C2PXU5-F1
#
_entry.id   AF-A0A7C2PXU5-F1
#
_cell.length_a   1.000
_cell.length_b   1.000
_cell.length_c   1.000
_cell.angle_alpha   90.00
_cell.angle_beta   90.00
_cell.angle_gamma   90.00
#
_symmetry.space_group_name_H-M   'P 1'
#
loop_
_entity.id
_entity.type
_entity.pdbx_description
1 polymer ?
#
loop_
_entity_poly.entity_id
_entity_poly.type
_entity_poly.pdbx_seq_one_letter_code
_entity_poly.pdbx_strand_id
1 'polypeptide(L)'
;MKAENIIKKRVLLLDGALGTNLYERGMPRNAVPENWCLENPGILESLHRDYVRAGSDVIYTATFGANRIKLNRTKNNTVLINRKLAEISRKAAGNKVLVAGDIGPTGRFIKPFGSLDFEDGVAVFKEQVKGLLLGGVDIFAIETMIDIQEARAALLAVRELSDKFTIVTMSYEKDGRTLNGTDPLSALITLQSLGADAVGSNCSRGPYEMIKILSGLKKYSKVPLVAKPNAGLPKIKEGRVVFDMTEGSFARYAKDLVLEGVNIIGGCCGTKPAYIAALKKQLKSVNPVKVNPAGCSVISSARGSLDLSSSRDVIFIGEKINPTGKKLLQSEIRRYRFSRVKSLAKEQEYAGAKALDVNISLAGIDEKKAMLAAVSELAVSTNLPLAIDSSNPGVIVAALRLYPGRALINSLTAEPKKIKELMPAIKKYGPMVIFLPVTPEGIPDSFQERKKVIDKNLKMLKSHGLFKQDIVIDPITLAVSSNGSSAINTLKTIAYCKIRLKVNT
;
A
#
# COMPACT_ATOMS: atom_id res chain seq x y z
N MET A 1 -10.60 17.88 15.93
CA MET A 1 -11.21 16.55 15.74
C MET A 1 -10.16 15.63 15.09
N LYS A 2 -10.08 14.33 15.40
CA LYS A 2 -9.10 13.39 14.80
C LYS A 2 -9.83 12.15 14.27
N ALA A 3 -9.46 11.66 13.07
CA ALA A 3 -10.15 10.56 12.40
C ALA A 3 -10.10 9.26 13.23
N GLU A 4 -8.94 8.97 13.82
CA GLU A 4 -8.69 7.81 14.66
C GLU A 4 -9.61 7.75 15.88
N ASN A 5 -9.92 8.90 16.47
CA ASN A 5 -10.83 9.00 17.60
C ASN A 5 -12.28 8.70 17.22
N ILE A 6 -12.69 9.04 15.99
CA ILE A 6 -14.02 8.71 15.47
C ILE A 6 -14.09 7.20 15.20
N ILE A 7 -13.12 6.67 14.46
CA ILE A 7 -13.06 5.25 14.05
C ILE A 7 -13.10 4.31 15.25
N LYS A 8 -12.42 4.67 16.35
CA LYS A 8 -12.44 3.90 17.61
C LYS A 8 -13.83 3.82 18.26
N LYS A 9 -14.70 4.80 18.02
CA LYS A 9 -16.02 4.92 18.65
C LYS A 9 -17.16 4.48 17.74
N ARG A 10 -17.05 4.72 16.42
CA ARG A 10 -18.07 4.39 15.42
C ARG A 10 -17.46 4.39 14.01
N VAL A 11 -18.23 3.92 13.04
CA VAL A 11 -17.88 4.05 11.62
C VAL A 11 -17.73 5.54 11.27
N LEU A 12 -16.62 5.88 10.60
CA LEU A 12 -16.35 7.21 10.07
C LEU A 12 -17.09 7.35 8.73
N LEU A 13 -17.85 8.43 8.58
CA LEU A 13 -18.64 8.69 7.37
C LEU A 13 -17.94 9.74 6.50
N LEU A 14 -17.58 9.37 5.28
CA LEU A 14 -17.09 10.27 4.25
C LEU A 14 -18.26 10.97 3.52
N ASP A 15 -17.95 11.81 2.55
CA ASP A 15 -18.92 12.43 1.67
C ASP A 15 -19.27 11.55 0.45
N GLY A 16 -20.09 12.11 -0.44
CA GLY A 16 -20.52 11.51 -1.70
C GLY A 16 -19.67 11.99 -2.89
N ALA A 17 -20.20 11.82 -4.11
CA ALA A 17 -19.51 12.31 -5.30
C ALA A 17 -19.45 13.85 -5.37
N LEU A 18 -18.28 14.38 -5.70
CA LEU A 18 -18.12 15.79 -6.06
C LEU A 18 -18.52 16.02 -7.53
N GLY A 19 -17.85 15.35 -8.47
CA GLY A 19 -18.02 15.58 -9.92
C GLY A 19 -19.46 15.49 -10.43
N THR A 20 -20.19 14.40 -10.13
CA THR A 20 -21.59 14.25 -10.61
C THR A 20 -22.52 15.31 -10.03
N ASN A 21 -22.29 15.74 -8.79
CA ASN A 21 -23.09 16.79 -8.14
C ASN A 21 -22.75 18.19 -8.65
N LEU A 22 -21.52 18.41 -9.13
CA LEU A 22 -21.13 19.65 -9.80
C LEU A 22 -21.77 19.78 -11.19
N TYR A 23 -21.86 18.69 -11.96
CA TYR A 23 -22.58 18.70 -13.24
C TYR A 23 -24.05 19.09 -13.08
N GLU A 24 -24.72 18.56 -12.04
CA GLU A 24 -26.11 18.94 -11.71
C GLU A 24 -26.24 20.41 -11.27
N ARG A 25 -25.14 21.02 -10.81
CA ARG A 25 -25.06 22.43 -10.40
C ARG A 25 -24.49 23.34 -11.48
N GLY A 26 -24.47 22.88 -12.74
CA GLY A 26 -24.14 23.70 -13.90
C GLY A 26 -22.69 23.65 -14.38
N MET A 27 -21.84 22.78 -13.80
CA MET A 27 -20.49 22.58 -14.34
C MET A 27 -20.56 21.96 -15.75
N PRO A 28 -19.90 22.55 -16.77
CA PRO A 28 -19.83 21.94 -18.10
C PRO A 28 -19.06 20.61 -18.06
N ARG A 29 -19.47 19.64 -18.89
CA ARG A 29 -18.84 18.31 -18.92
C ARG A 29 -17.39 18.29 -19.41
N ASN A 30 -17.01 19.29 -20.20
CA ASN A 30 -15.66 19.48 -20.73
C ASN A 30 -14.80 20.40 -19.85
N ALA A 31 -15.35 20.94 -18.75
CA ALA A 31 -14.60 21.78 -17.85
C ALA A 31 -13.52 20.97 -17.11
N VAL A 32 -12.44 21.65 -16.72
CA VAL A 32 -11.50 21.15 -15.72
C VAL A 32 -12.12 21.42 -14.34
N PRO A 33 -12.56 20.40 -13.58
CA PRO A 33 -13.33 20.60 -12.36
C PRO A 33 -12.65 21.52 -11.34
N GLU A 34 -11.32 21.39 -11.21
CA GLU A 34 -10.50 22.19 -10.30
C GLU A 34 -10.60 23.70 -10.63
N ASN A 35 -10.45 24.07 -11.91
CA ASN A 35 -10.53 25.46 -12.34
C ASN A 35 -11.96 26.00 -12.19
N TRP A 36 -12.95 25.22 -12.61
CA TRP A 36 -14.34 25.63 -12.50
C TRP A 36 -14.74 25.87 -11.04
N CYS A 37 -14.26 25.05 -10.11
CA CYS A 37 -14.47 25.25 -8.67
C CYS A 37 -13.82 26.53 -8.13
N LEU A 38 -12.65 26.92 -8.66
CA LEU A 38 -11.99 28.18 -8.30
C LEU A 38 -12.75 29.41 -8.82
N GLU A 39 -13.34 29.31 -10.00
CA GLU A 39 -14.18 30.34 -10.61
C GLU A 39 -15.57 30.42 -9.96
N ASN A 40 -16.04 29.30 -9.39
CA ASN A 40 -17.38 29.17 -8.80
C ASN A 40 -17.34 28.70 -7.33
N PRO A 41 -16.59 29.38 -6.43
CA PRO A 41 -16.35 28.90 -5.07
C PRO A 41 -17.65 28.78 -4.25
N GLY A 42 -18.63 29.66 -4.49
CA GLY A 42 -19.93 29.61 -3.80
C GLY A 42 -20.70 28.31 -4.04
N ILE A 43 -20.59 27.74 -5.25
CA ILE A 43 -21.25 26.48 -5.59
C ILE A 43 -20.55 25.31 -4.88
N LEU A 44 -19.23 25.28 -4.90
CA LEU A 44 -18.45 24.27 -4.19
C LEU A 44 -18.70 24.31 -2.69
N GLU A 45 -18.66 25.50 -2.07
CA GLU A 45 -18.97 25.66 -0.65
C GLU A 45 -20.38 25.18 -0.30
N SER A 46 -21.36 25.46 -1.16
CA SER A 46 -22.75 25.03 -0.98
C SER A 46 -22.86 23.50 -0.97
N LEU A 47 -22.24 22.82 -1.94
CA LEU A 47 -22.21 21.35 -1.99
C LEU A 47 -21.52 20.75 -0.76
N HIS A 48 -20.40 21.31 -0.32
CA HIS A 48 -19.76 20.86 0.92
C HIS A 48 -20.67 21.03 2.14
N ARG A 49 -21.36 22.18 2.26
CA ARG A 49 -22.34 22.41 3.33
C ARG A 49 -23.50 21.41 3.27
N ASP A 50 -23.93 20.98 2.09
CA ASP A 50 -24.93 19.92 1.94
C ASP A 50 -24.44 18.58 2.52
N TYR A 51 -23.20 18.17 2.25
CA TYR A 51 -22.63 16.96 2.83
C TYR A 51 -22.42 17.05 4.35
N VAL A 52 -21.99 18.22 4.85
CA VAL A 52 -21.91 18.48 6.30
C VAL A 52 -23.27 18.32 6.96
N ARG A 53 -24.33 18.90 6.37
CA ARG A 53 -25.71 18.76 6.87
C ARG A 53 -26.22 17.31 6.79
N ALA A 54 -25.83 16.57 5.77
CA ALA A 54 -26.15 15.14 5.64
C ALA A 54 -25.45 14.26 6.69
N GLY A 55 -24.43 14.78 7.38
CA GLY A 55 -23.79 14.13 8.52
C GLY A 55 -22.44 13.48 8.23
N SER A 56 -21.79 13.85 7.11
CA SER A 56 -20.39 13.51 6.84
C SER A 56 -19.48 13.97 7.99
N ASP A 57 -18.52 13.13 8.35
CA ASP A 57 -17.45 13.45 9.29
C ASP A 57 -16.22 14.01 8.57
N VAL A 58 -16.07 13.66 7.30
CA VAL A 58 -15.00 14.10 6.39
C VAL A 58 -15.63 14.56 5.08
N ILE A 59 -15.17 15.68 4.55
CA ILE A 59 -15.44 16.11 3.17
C ILE A 59 -14.14 16.15 2.37
N TYR A 60 -14.20 15.83 1.09
CA TYR A 60 -13.06 15.77 0.18
C TYR A 60 -12.90 17.12 -0.52
N THR A 61 -11.68 17.62 -0.62
CA THR A 61 -11.38 18.82 -1.42
C THR A 61 -11.65 18.55 -2.90
N ALA A 62 -12.00 19.58 -3.67
CA ALA A 62 -12.20 19.46 -5.13
C ALA A 62 -10.87 19.33 -5.90
N THR A 63 -9.97 18.44 -5.47
CA THR A 63 -8.57 18.36 -5.94
C THR A 63 -8.20 17.01 -6.56
N PHE A 64 -9.18 16.15 -6.85
CA PHE A 64 -8.97 14.83 -7.45
C PHE A 64 -7.94 14.82 -8.61
N GLY A 65 -8.06 15.74 -9.56
CA GLY A 65 -7.17 15.88 -10.72
C GLY A 65 -6.12 16.98 -10.58
N ALA A 66 -5.94 17.59 -9.40
CA ALA A 66 -5.10 18.77 -9.19
C ALA A 66 -3.60 18.45 -9.11
N ASN A 67 -3.08 17.58 -9.97
CA ASN A 67 -1.64 17.34 -10.11
C ASN A 67 -1.11 17.96 -11.41
N ARG A 68 0.20 18.25 -11.46
CA ARG A 68 0.82 18.93 -12.61
C ARG A 68 0.56 18.24 -13.95
N ILE A 69 0.54 16.92 -14.01
CA ILE A 69 0.34 16.17 -15.26
C ILE A 69 -1.08 16.41 -15.81
N LYS A 70 -2.11 16.30 -14.96
CA LYS A 70 -3.50 16.56 -15.34
C LYS A 70 -3.78 18.04 -15.57
N LEU A 71 -3.17 18.92 -14.77
CA LEU A 71 -3.31 20.37 -14.88
C LEU A 71 -2.52 20.99 -16.02
N ASN A 72 -1.56 20.30 -16.66
CA ASN A 72 -0.70 20.84 -17.71
C ASN A 72 -1.48 21.45 -18.90
N ARG A 73 -2.77 21.12 -19.02
CA ARG A 73 -3.70 21.74 -19.97
C ARG A 73 -4.01 23.22 -19.66
N THR A 74 -3.53 23.76 -18.53
CA THR A 74 -4.01 25.04 -17.95
C THR A 74 -2.91 26.02 -17.54
N LYS A 75 -1.61 25.73 -17.73
CA LYS A 75 -0.45 26.58 -17.29
C LYS A 75 -0.47 27.02 -15.81
N ASN A 76 -1.28 26.38 -14.97
CA ASN A 76 -1.53 26.84 -13.61
C ASN A 76 -0.53 26.29 -12.58
N ASN A 77 -0.29 27.07 -11.53
CA ASN A 77 0.54 26.65 -10.39
C ASN A 77 -0.20 25.61 -9.53
N THR A 78 0.24 24.35 -9.60
CA THR A 78 -0.33 23.20 -8.89
C THR A 78 -0.44 23.43 -7.38
N VAL A 79 0.58 24.00 -6.74
CA VAL A 79 0.57 24.25 -5.29
C VAL A 79 -0.53 25.26 -4.93
N LEU A 80 -0.64 26.34 -5.71
CA LEU A 80 -1.62 27.40 -5.47
C LEU A 80 -3.06 26.93 -5.67
N ILE A 81 -3.33 26.14 -6.73
CA ILE A 81 -4.65 25.57 -6.99
C ILE A 81 -5.10 24.71 -5.80
N ASN A 82 -4.26 23.77 -5.38
CA ASN A 82 -4.58 22.87 -4.27
C ASN A 82 -4.82 23.61 -2.97
N ARG A 83 -3.99 24.63 -2.67
CA ARG A 83 -4.16 25.48 -1.50
C ARG A 83 -5.53 26.16 -1.50
N LYS A 84 -5.89 26.87 -2.58
CA LYS A 84 -7.15 27.62 -2.68
C LYS A 84 -8.37 26.70 -2.58
N LEU A 85 -8.35 25.55 -3.25
CA LEU A 85 -9.45 24.59 -3.19
C LEU A 85 -9.61 23.96 -1.79
N ALA A 86 -8.50 23.71 -1.10
CA ALA A 86 -8.51 23.28 0.29
C ALA A 86 -9.04 24.38 1.24
N GLU A 87 -8.68 25.64 1.04
CA GLU A 87 -9.20 26.78 1.81
C GLU A 87 -10.72 26.94 1.64
N ILE A 88 -11.25 26.78 0.41
CA ILE A 88 -12.70 26.77 0.14
C ILE A 88 -13.40 25.65 0.89
N SER A 89 -12.83 24.43 0.84
CA SER A 89 -13.37 23.25 1.52
C SER A 89 -13.34 23.44 3.04
N ARG A 90 -12.25 23.99 3.59
CA ARG A 90 -12.10 24.35 5.00
C ARG A 90 -13.16 25.35 5.46
N LYS A 91 -13.40 26.40 4.67
CA LYS A 91 -14.43 27.40 4.98
C LYS A 91 -15.82 26.76 5.08
N ALA A 92 -16.15 25.83 4.19
CA ALA A 92 -17.42 25.11 4.24
C ALA A 92 -17.53 24.10 5.40
N ALA A 93 -16.41 23.44 5.75
CA ALA A 93 -16.33 22.51 6.87
C ALA A 93 -16.47 23.20 8.25
N GLY A 94 -15.91 24.40 8.37
CA GLY A 94 -15.70 25.06 9.67
C GLY A 94 -14.91 24.15 10.62
N ASN A 95 -15.33 24.12 11.89
CA ASN A 95 -14.74 23.28 12.95
C ASN A 95 -15.50 21.97 13.19
N LYS A 96 -16.52 21.67 12.37
CA LYS A 96 -17.48 20.57 12.62
C LYS A 96 -17.07 19.25 11.96
N VAL A 97 -16.37 19.32 10.83
CA VAL A 97 -15.96 18.15 10.03
C VAL A 97 -14.50 18.25 9.63
N LEU A 98 -13.90 17.11 9.33
CA LEU A 98 -12.55 17.04 8.80
C LEU A 98 -12.54 17.35 7.30
N VAL A 99 -11.45 17.93 6.82
CA VAL A 99 -11.20 18.13 5.38
C VAL A 99 -10.12 17.16 4.93
N ALA A 100 -10.44 16.30 3.96
CA ALA A 100 -9.49 15.41 3.32
C ALA A 100 -8.95 16.05 2.04
N GLY A 101 -7.63 16.16 1.93
CA GLY A 101 -6.97 16.47 0.68
C GLY A 101 -7.11 15.31 -0.30
N ASP A 102 -8.01 15.46 -1.26
CA ASP A 102 -8.31 14.44 -2.27
C ASP A 102 -7.24 14.42 -3.38
N ILE A 103 -6.67 13.24 -3.62
CA ILE A 103 -5.56 12.98 -4.54
C ILE A 103 -5.96 11.79 -5.42
N GLY A 104 -6.32 12.06 -6.67
CA GLY A 104 -6.57 11.04 -7.68
C GLY A 104 -5.32 10.68 -8.50
N PRO A 105 -5.42 9.70 -9.41
CA PRO A 105 -4.31 9.29 -10.26
C PRO A 105 -3.89 10.40 -11.24
N THR A 106 -2.61 10.40 -11.63
CA THR A 106 -2.05 11.23 -12.71
C THR A 106 -2.59 10.82 -14.08
N GLY A 107 -3.03 9.56 -14.22
CA GLY A 107 -3.43 8.97 -15.50
C GLY A 107 -2.25 8.48 -16.34
N ARG A 108 -1.06 8.39 -15.75
CA ARG A 108 0.14 7.79 -16.36
C ARG A 108 0.58 6.62 -15.50
N PHE A 109 0.84 5.49 -16.14
CA PHE A 109 1.49 4.37 -15.47
C PHE A 109 2.93 4.73 -15.10
N ILE A 110 3.34 4.35 -13.89
CA ILE A 110 4.67 4.58 -13.37
C ILE A 110 5.55 3.35 -13.63
N LYS A 111 6.83 3.57 -13.94
CA LYS A 111 7.82 2.48 -14.07
C LYS A 111 7.80 1.57 -12.82
N PRO A 112 7.82 0.24 -13.02
CA PRO A 112 8.13 -0.44 -14.28
C PRO A 112 6.91 -0.74 -15.17
N PHE A 113 5.69 -0.34 -14.78
CA PHE A 113 4.46 -0.65 -15.53
C PHE A 113 4.10 0.39 -16.61
N GLY A 114 4.82 1.50 -16.65
CA GLY A 114 4.62 2.56 -17.62
C GLY A 114 5.86 3.37 -17.90
N SER A 115 5.66 4.54 -18.52
CA SER A 115 6.75 5.39 -18.98
C SER A 115 7.19 6.44 -17.96
N LEU A 116 6.35 6.81 -17.00
CA LEU A 116 6.69 7.84 -16.01
C LEU A 116 7.70 7.29 -15.00
N ASP A 117 8.83 7.98 -14.81
CA ASP A 117 9.81 7.61 -13.80
C ASP A 117 9.23 7.70 -12.38
N PHE A 118 9.64 6.79 -11.50
CA PHE A 118 9.04 6.65 -10.18
C PHE A 118 9.24 7.89 -9.30
N GLU A 119 10.44 8.46 -9.29
CA GLU A 119 10.71 9.68 -8.54
C GLU A 119 10.03 10.91 -9.14
N ASP A 120 9.81 10.95 -10.46
CA ASP A 120 9.02 12.00 -11.10
C ASP A 120 7.54 11.92 -10.70
N GLY A 121 6.99 10.70 -10.64
CA GLY A 121 5.64 10.48 -10.12
C GLY A 121 5.49 10.95 -8.68
N VAL A 122 6.45 10.62 -7.81
CA VAL A 122 6.48 11.10 -6.42
C VAL A 122 6.57 12.63 -6.38
N ALA A 123 7.42 13.25 -7.19
CA ALA A 123 7.57 14.69 -7.26
C ALA A 123 6.26 15.39 -7.67
N VAL A 124 5.54 14.85 -8.65
CA VAL A 124 4.23 15.35 -9.09
C VAL A 124 3.23 15.34 -7.93
N PHE A 125 3.16 14.26 -7.16
CA PHE A 125 2.28 14.20 -5.99
C PHE A 125 2.75 15.11 -4.84
N LYS A 126 4.06 15.29 -4.64
CA LYS A 126 4.59 16.20 -3.62
C LYS A 126 4.15 17.64 -3.86
N GLU A 127 4.09 18.09 -5.11
CA GLU A 127 3.57 19.43 -5.44
C GLU A 127 2.11 19.60 -4.99
N GLN A 128 1.28 18.61 -5.27
CA GLN A 128 -0.12 18.58 -4.84
C GLN A 128 -0.24 18.58 -3.31
N VAL A 129 0.48 17.68 -2.64
CA VAL A 129 0.51 17.54 -1.16
C VAL A 129 0.92 18.86 -0.49
N LYS A 130 1.96 19.53 -0.99
CA LYS A 130 2.39 20.85 -0.46
C LYS A 130 1.26 21.87 -0.48
N GLY A 131 0.52 21.96 -1.59
CA GLY A 131 -0.62 22.88 -1.70
C GLY A 131 -1.74 22.54 -0.71
N LEU A 132 -2.08 21.26 -0.60
CA LEU A 132 -3.10 20.78 0.34
C LEU A 132 -2.72 21.06 1.81
N LEU A 133 -1.45 20.86 2.18
CA LEU A 133 -0.95 21.20 3.53
C LEU A 133 -1.09 22.70 3.81
N LEU A 134 -0.69 23.56 2.87
CA LEU A 134 -0.83 25.01 3.00
C LEU A 134 -2.29 25.45 3.11
N GLY A 135 -3.21 24.73 2.47
CA GLY A 135 -4.65 24.97 2.57
C GLY A 135 -5.31 24.40 3.83
N GLY A 136 -4.54 23.76 4.71
CA GLY A 136 -5.01 23.34 6.03
C GLY A 136 -5.91 22.10 6.04
N VAL A 137 -5.66 21.12 5.16
CA VAL A 137 -6.35 19.82 5.21
C VAL A 137 -6.04 19.07 6.51
N ASP A 138 -6.99 18.30 7.05
CA ASP A 138 -6.80 17.51 8.27
C ASP A 138 -6.14 16.16 7.99
N ILE A 139 -6.59 15.52 6.91
CA ILE A 139 -6.19 14.17 6.47
C ILE A 139 -5.96 14.16 4.95
N PHE A 140 -5.45 13.06 4.42
CA PHE A 140 -5.34 12.83 2.97
C PHE A 140 -6.22 11.66 2.53
N ALA A 141 -6.78 11.78 1.32
CA ALA A 141 -7.48 10.70 0.64
C ALA A 141 -6.85 10.49 -0.73
N ILE A 142 -6.07 9.43 -0.87
CA ILE A 142 -5.51 8.97 -2.15
C ILE A 142 -6.53 8.00 -2.74
N GLU A 143 -7.32 8.42 -3.72
CA GLU A 143 -8.48 7.64 -4.19
C GLU A 143 -8.44 7.28 -5.68
N THR A 144 -9.17 6.22 -6.04
CA THR A 144 -9.32 5.72 -7.42
C THR A 144 -7.99 5.34 -8.07
N MET A 145 -7.04 4.81 -7.29
CA MET A 145 -5.79 4.32 -7.85
C MET A 145 -6.04 3.01 -8.59
N ILE A 146 -5.62 2.95 -9.86
CA ILE A 146 -5.78 1.78 -10.75
C ILE A 146 -4.46 1.01 -10.95
N ASP A 147 -3.40 1.50 -10.32
CA ASP A 147 -2.06 0.93 -10.36
C ASP A 147 -1.42 1.07 -8.98
N ILE A 148 -0.82 -0.03 -8.49
CA ILE A 148 -0.21 -0.05 -7.16
C ILE A 148 1.03 0.85 -7.08
N GLN A 149 1.79 0.99 -8.17
CA GLN A 149 3.00 1.80 -8.17
C GLN A 149 2.69 3.29 -8.11
N GLU A 150 1.62 3.72 -8.79
CA GLU A 150 1.07 5.06 -8.67
C GLU A 150 0.54 5.35 -7.27
N ALA A 151 -0.21 4.43 -6.67
CA ALA A 151 -0.65 4.54 -5.28
C ALA A 151 0.53 4.68 -4.30
N ARG A 152 1.58 3.87 -4.48
CA ARG A 152 2.81 3.95 -3.69
C ARG A 152 3.52 5.29 -3.85
N ALA A 153 3.62 5.81 -5.08
CA ALA A 153 4.23 7.11 -5.34
C ALA A 153 3.49 8.25 -4.62
N ALA A 154 2.15 8.25 -4.68
CA ALA A 154 1.32 9.22 -3.97
C ALA A 154 1.46 9.10 -2.44
N LEU A 155 1.41 7.87 -1.91
CA LEU A 155 1.55 7.65 -0.47
C LEU A 155 2.93 8.06 0.04
N LEU A 156 4.00 7.75 -0.70
CA LEU A 156 5.35 8.18 -0.34
C LEU A 156 5.51 9.70 -0.42
N ALA A 157 4.85 10.37 -1.38
CA ALA A 157 4.82 11.83 -1.41
C ALA A 157 4.17 12.43 -0.15
N VAL A 158 3.08 11.84 0.34
CA VAL A 158 2.44 12.25 1.60
C VAL A 158 3.38 11.98 2.78
N ARG A 159 3.89 10.75 2.94
CA ARG A 159 4.73 10.33 4.07
C ARG A 159 6.06 11.08 4.16
N GLU A 160 6.58 11.57 3.04
CA GLU A 160 7.81 12.39 3.03
C GLU A 160 7.57 13.86 3.38
N LEU A 161 6.32 14.31 3.47
CA LEU A 161 5.95 15.70 3.77
C LEU A 161 5.06 15.85 5.01
N SER A 162 4.44 14.77 5.49
CA SER A 162 3.44 14.82 6.56
C SER A 162 3.19 13.46 7.20
N ASP A 163 2.86 13.49 8.48
CA ASP A 163 2.40 12.33 9.25
C ASP A 163 0.87 12.23 9.36
N LYS A 164 0.11 13.16 8.76
CA LYS A 164 -1.37 13.19 8.83
C LYS A 164 -2.00 11.87 8.38
N PHE A 165 -3.12 11.49 8.99
CA PHE A 165 -3.88 10.30 8.63
C PHE A 165 -4.15 10.25 7.12
N THR A 166 -3.82 9.14 6.46
CA THR A 166 -3.94 8.98 5.01
C THR A 166 -4.74 7.73 4.66
N ILE A 167 -5.86 7.95 3.98
CA ILE A 167 -6.69 6.92 3.38
C ILE A 167 -6.13 6.63 1.98
N VAL A 168 -6.00 5.35 1.62
CA VAL A 168 -5.66 4.93 0.25
C VAL A 168 -6.71 3.95 -0.27
N THR A 169 -7.35 4.27 -1.39
CA THR A 169 -8.33 3.38 -2.03
C THR A 169 -7.96 3.07 -3.47
N MET A 170 -8.09 1.79 -3.80
CA MET A 170 -7.89 1.27 -5.16
C MET A 170 -9.24 1.06 -5.87
N SER A 171 -9.24 1.15 -7.19
CA SER A 171 -10.41 0.84 -8.03
C SER A 171 -10.20 -0.49 -8.75
N TYR A 172 -11.19 -1.39 -8.68
CA TYR A 172 -11.10 -2.75 -9.23
C TYR A 172 -12.09 -3.00 -10.37
N GLU A 173 -11.63 -3.78 -11.34
CA GLU A 173 -12.40 -4.29 -12.47
C GLU A 173 -13.27 -5.50 -12.07
N LYS A 174 -13.93 -6.11 -13.05
CA LYS A 174 -15.00 -7.11 -12.80
C LYS A 174 -14.44 -8.41 -12.23
N ASP A 175 -13.20 -8.71 -12.57
CA ASP A 175 -12.43 -9.84 -12.08
C ASP A 175 -11.85 -9.62 -10.68
N GLY A 176 -12.11 -8.45 -10.06
CA GLY A 176 -11.60 -8.10 -8.74
C GLY A 176 -10.14 -7.66 -8.73
N ARG A 177 -9.56 -7.33 -9.89
CA ARG A 177 -8.19 -6.81 -9.99
C ARG A 177 -8.17 -5.37 -10.49
N THR A 178 -7.12 -4.63 -10.19
CA THR A 178 -6.88 -3.32 -10.80
C THR A 178 -6.51 -3.48 -12.28
N LEU A 179 -6.42 -2.39 -13.03
CA LEU A 179 -6.06 -2.42 -14.45
C LEU A 179 -4.70 -3.10 -14.70
N ASN A 180 -3.76 -2.95 -13.76
CA ASN A 180 -2.45 -3.63 -13.79
C ASN A 180 -2.41 -4.95 -13.00
N GLY A 181 -3.57 -5.53 -12.66
CA GLY A 181 -3.67 -6.88 -12.13
C GLY A 181 -3.45 -7.00 -10.61
N THR A 182 -3.37 -5.91 -9.85
CA THR A 182 -3.25 -5.97 -8.39
C THR A 182 -4.55 -6.46 -7.77
N ASP A 183 -4.50 -7.51 -6.96
CA ASP A 183 -5.65 -7.98 -6.18
C ASP A 183 -5.78 -7.24 -4.83
N PRO A 184 -6.95 -7.29 -4.16
CA PRO A 184 -7.20 -6.52 -2.95
C PRO A 184 -6.30 -6.86 -1.77
N LEU A 185 -5.88 -8.12 -1.64
CA LEU A 185 -4.99 -8.53 -0.56
C LEU A 185 -3.58 -7.97 -0.79
N SER A 186 -3.06 -8.10 -2.00
CA SER A 186 -1.75 -7.53 -2.36
C SER A 186 -1.70 -6.02 -2.18
N ALA A 187 -2.78 -5.30 -2.54
CA ALA A 187 -2.91 -3.87 -2.30
C ALA A 187 -2.90 -3.53 -0.80
N LEU A 188 -3.72 -4.23 0.00
CA LEU A 188 -3.79 -4.03 1.46
C LEU A 188 -2.42 -4.21 2.11
N ILE A 189 -1.76 -5.34 1.86
CA ILE A 189 -0.46 -5.67 2.46
C ILE A 189 0.60 -4.63 2.07
N THR A 190 0.65 -4.23 0.81
CA THR A 190 1.61 -3.25 0.32
C THR A 190 1.39 -1.88 0.95
N LEU A 191 0.16 -1.36 0.88
CA LEU A 191 -0.15 0.02 1.27
C LEU A 191 -0.13 0.20 2.80
N GLN A 192 -0.65 -0.75 3.56
CA GLN A 192 -0.60 -0.67 5.03
C GLN A 192 0.85 -0.74 5.54
N SER A 193 1.71 -1.52 4.88
CA SER A 193 3.13 -1.65 5.26
C SER A 193 3.92 -0.39 4.89
N LEU A 194 3.51 0.31 3.84
CA LEU A 194 4.08 1.59 3.42
C LEU A 194 3.60 2.78 4.27
N GLY A 195 2.70 2.54 5.24
CA GLY A 195 2.23 3.56 6.19
C GLY A 195 0.92 4.24 5.79
N ALA A 196 0.06 3.62 4.99
CA ALA A 196 -1.33 4.04 4.88
C ALA A 196 -2.05 3.80 6.22
N ASP A 197 -2.86 4.76 6.66
CA ASP A 197 -3.59 4.67 7.93
C ASP A 197 -4.97 4.03 7.76
N ALA A 198 -5.46 3.91 6.52
CA ALA A 198 -6.61 3.12 6.13
C ALA A 198 -6.50 2.71 4.66
N VAL A 199 -6.94 1.50 4.33
CA VAL A 199 -6.87 0.96 2.96
C VAL A 199 -8.20 0.39 2.54
N GLY A 200 -8.59 0.56 1.29
CA GLY A 200 -9.82 -0.06 0.80
C GLY A 200 -10.09 0.19 -0.67
N SER A 201 -11.35 0.39 -0.99
CA SER A 201 -11.78 0.55 -2.38
C SER A 201 -12.88 1.59 -2.55
N ASN A 202 -12.83 2.24 -3.71
CA ASN A 202 -13.82 3.22 -4.13
C ASN A 202 -14.08 3.08 -5.64
N CYS A 203 -15.18 3.67 -6.10
CA CYS A 203 -15.55 3.71 -7.52
C CYS A 203 -15.69 2.32 -8.18
N SER A 204 -15.81 2.32 -9.52
CA SER A 204 -16.04 1.20 -10.46
C SER A 204 -17.27 0.29 -10.22
N ARG A 205 -17.73 0.16 -8.98
CA ARG A 205 -18.57 -0.93 -8.49
C ARG A 205 -19.61 -0.41 -7.49
N GLY A 206 -20.74 -1.12 -7.42
CA GLY A 206 -21.77 -0.85 -6.42
C GLY A 206 -21.39 -1.44 -5.05
N PRO A 207 -22.21 -1.19 -4.01
CA PRO A 207 -21.94 -1.67 -2.65
C PRO A 207 -21.91 -3.20 -2.54
N TYR A 208 -22.71 -3.91 -3.33
CA TYR A 208 -22.73 -5.39 -3.33
C TYR A 208 -21.41 -5.99 -3.82
N GLU A 209 -20.87 -5.49 -4.94
CA GLU A 209 -19.57 -5.93 -5.43
C GLU A 209 -18.43 -5.50 -4.51
N MET A 210 -18.56 -4.33 -3.86
CA MET A 210 -17.59 -3.83 -2.89
C MET A 210 -17.42 -4.78 -1.68
N ILE A 211 -18.51 -5.38 -1.21
CA ILE A 211 -18.47 -6.43 -0.18
C ILE A 211 -17.60 -7.60 -0.65
N LYS A 212 -17.75 -8.04 -1.90
CA LYS A 212 -16.95 -9.15 -2.46
C LYS A 212 -15.47 -8.79 -2.55
N ILE A 213 -15.15 -7.56 -2.97
CA ILE A 213 -13.77 -7.06 -3.07
C ILE A 213 -13.08 -7.03 -1.71
N LEU A 214 -13.80 -6.64 -0.65
CA LEU A 214 -13.26 -6.48 0.70
C LEU A 214 -13.34 -7.75 1.54
N SER A 215 -14.03 -8.79 1.04
CA SER A 215 -14.28 -10.01 1.78
C SER A 215 -12.97 -10.71 2.16
N GLY A 216 -12.88 -11.14 3.42
CA GLY A 216 -11.72 -11.86 3.93
C GLY A 216 -10.46 -11.01 4.15
N LEU A 217 -10.47 -9.71 3.85
CA LEU A 217 -9.33 -8.81 4.10
C LEU A 217 -9.14 -8.50 5.59
N LYS A 218 -10.22 -8.52 6.38
CA LYS A 218 -10.17 -8.17 7.82
C LYS A 218 -9.15 -8.95 8.63
N LYS A 219 -8.85 -10.20 8.28
CA LYS A 219 -7.83 -11.01 8.98
C LYS A 219 -6.41 -10.49 8.76
N TYR A 220 -6.17 -9.84 7.62
CA TYR A 220 -4.86 -9.31 7.22
C TYR A 220 -4.67 -7.83 7.55
N SER A 221 -5.77 -7.14 7.82
CA SER A 221 -5.78 -5.69 8.00
C SER A 221 -5.22 -5.28 9.35
N LYS A 222 -4.10 -4.54 9.32
CA LYS A 222 -3.56 -3.82 10.49
C LYS A 222 -4.18 -2.42 10.65
N VAL A 223 -4.94 -1.99 9.66
CA VAL A 223 -5.53 -0.65 9.56
C VAL A 223 -7.05 -0.73 9.27
N PRO A 224 -7.81 0.33 9.54
CA PRO A 224 -9.21 0.45 9.11
C PRO A 224 -9.42 0.15 7.62
N LEU A 225 -10.47 -0.63 7.29
CA LEU A 225 -10.89 -0.84 5.90
C LEU A 225 -11.85 0.26 5.43
N VAL A 226 -11.77 0.61 4.14
CA VAL A 226 -12.55 1.71 3.52
C VAL A 226 -13.43 1.21 2.38
N ALA A 227 -14.68 1.68 2.31
CA ALA A 227 -15.57 1.46 1.17
C ALA A 227 -16.25 2.76 0.74
N LYS A 228 -16.07 3.17 -0.52
CA LYS A 228 -16.74 4.32 -1.14
C LYS A 228 -17.35 3.92 -2.50
N PRO A 229 -18.38 3.06 -2.54
CA PRO A 229 -18.94 2.52 -3.77
C PRO A 229 -19.75 3.55 -4.57
N ASN A 230 -19.96 3.26 -5.85
CA ASN A 230 -20.91 3.99 -6.71
C ASN A 230 -22.36 3.68 -6.31
N ALA A 231 -23.30 4.55 -6.69
CA ALA A 231 -24.75 4.33 -6.54
C ALA A 231 -25.27 3.25 -7.53
N GLY A 232 -24.72 2.04 -7.45
CA GLY A 232 -24.92 0.98 -8.42
C GLY A 232 -23.89 0.98 -9.55
N LEU A 233 -24.06 0.06 -10.50
CA LEU A 233 -23.22 0.00 -11.69
C LEU A 233 -23.61 1.12 -12.67
N PRO A 234 -22.64 1.75 -13.36
CA PRO A 234 -22.93 2.76 -14.36
C PRO A 234 -23.71 2.15 -15.52
N LYS A 235 -24.83 2.78 -15.91
CA LYS A 235 -25.63 2.41 -17.09
C LYS A 235 -25.59 3.53 -18.11
N ILE A 236 -25.60 3.21 -19.40
CA ILE A 236 -25.72 4.21 -20.46
C ILE A 236 -27.20 4.33 -20.81
N LYS A 237 -27.77 5.53 -20.63
CA LYS A 237 -29.12 5.88 -21.08
C LYS A 237 -29.03 7.18 -21.88
N GLU A 238 -29.51 7.17 -23.12
CA GLU A 238 -29.47 8.33 -24.03
C GLU A 238 -28.06 8.95 -24.17
N GLY A 239 -27.04 8.09 -24.30
CA GLY A 239 -25.63 8.52 -24.38
C GLY A 239 -25.06 9.09 -23.08
N ARG A 240 -25.78 9.02 -21.95
CA ARG A 240 -25.37 9.53 -20.64
C ARG A 240 -25.17 8.40 -19.64
N VAL A 241 -24.15 8.52 -18.80
CA VAL A 241 -23.94 7.63 -17.66
C VAL A 241 -24.93 7.97 -16.55
N VAL A 242 -25.74 6.99 -16.16
CA VAL A 242 -26.76 7.09 -15.10
C VAL A 242 -26.53 5.99 -14.07
N PHE A 243 -26.84 6.31 -12.81
CA PHE A 243 -26.80 5.41 -11.66
C PHE A 243 -28.22 5.30 -11.10
N ASP A 244 -28.77 4.10 -11.01
CA ASP A 244 -30.19 3.85 -10.74
C ASP A 244 -30.48 3.28 -9.33
N MET A 245 -29.45 3.01 -8.53
CA MET A 245 -29.65 2.57 -7.15
C MET A 245 -30.07 3.75 -6.27
N THR A 246 -31.21 3.63 -5.59
CA THR A 246 -31.70 4.65 -4.65
C THR A 246 -30.88 4.71 -3.36
N GLU A 247 -30.97 5.81 -2.63
CA GLU A 247 -30.29 6.01 -1.34
C GLU A 247 -30.70 4.96 -0.29
N GLY A 248 -31.96 4.53 -0.30
CA GLY A 248 -32.46 3.50 0.59
C GLY A 248 -31.84 2.14 0.30
N SER A 249 -31.77 1.75 -0.97
CA SER A 249 -31.13 0.50 -1.41
C SER A 249 -29.63 0.51 -1.16
N PHE A 250 -28.97 1.65 -1.43
CA PHE A 250 -27.54 1.84 -1.19
C PHE A 250 -27.20 1.68 0.30
N ALA A 251 -27.96 2.34 1.18
CA ALA A 251 -27.67 2.35 2.61
C ALA A 251 -27.90 0.98 3.31
N ARG A 252 -28.74 0.10 2.74
CA ARG A 252 -28.97 -1.25 3.30
C ARG A 252 -27.70 -2.09 3.39
N TYR A 253 -26.74 -1.88 2.47
CA TYR A 253 -25.46 -2.59 2.47
C TYR A 253 -24.47 -2.10 3.52
N ALA A 254 -24.76 -1.01 4.23
CA ALA A 254 -23.84 -0.44 5.22
C ALA A 254 -23.49 -1.45 6.33
N LYS A 255 -24.47 -2.23 6.80
CA LYS A 255 -24.25 -3.27 7.82
C LYS A 255 -23.32 -4.37 7.31
N ASP A 256 -23.54 -4.85 6.09
CA ASP A 256 -22.76 -5.93 5.50
C ASP A 256 -21.30 -5.50 5.25
N LEU A 257 -21.08 -4.26 4.79
CA LEU A 257 -19.74 -3.68 4.68
C LEU A 257 -19.03 -3.66 6.04
N VAL A 258 -19.72 -3.24 7.12
CA VAL A 258 -19.12 -3.23 8.46
C VAL A 258 -18.80 -4.65 8.95
N LEU A 259 -19.62 -5.65 8.63
CA LEU A 259 -19.36 -7.05 8.97
C LEU A 259 -18.10 -7.62 8.28
N GLU A 260 -17.79 -7.12 7.09
CA GLU A 260 -16.52 -7.39 6.39
C GLU A 260 -15.31 -6.63 6.97
N GLY A 261 -15.52 -5.82 8.01
CA GLY A 261 -14.46 -5.07 8.69
C GLY A 261 -14.30 -3.63 8.21
N VAL A 262 -15.23 -3.11 7.40
CA VAL A 262 -15.18 -1.71 6.96
C VAL A 262 -15.45 -0.77 8.14
N ASN A 263 -14.56 0.19 8.32
CA ASN A 263 -14.61 1.18 9.40
C ASN A 263 -14.84 2.61 8.87
N ILE A 264 -14.63 2.82 7.56
CA ILE A 264 -14.78 4.11 6.89
C ILE A 264 -15.68 3.90 5.67
N ILE A 265 -16.81 4.58 5.61
CA ILE A 265 -17.81 4.42 4.54
C ILE A 265 -18.13 5.76 3.91
N GLY A 266 -18.30 5.81 2.59
CA GLY A 266 -18.77 6.98 1.85
C GLY A 266 -19.55 6.61 0.60
N GLY A 267 -19.69 7.57 -0.31
CA GLY A 267 -20.25 7.36 -1.64
C GLY A 267 -19.38 7.92 -2.75
N CYS A 268 -19.26 7.23 -3.88
CA CYS A 268 -18.57 7.72 -5.07
C CYS A 268 -19.59 8.13 -6.15
N CYS A 269 -19.33 7.87 -7.43
CA CYS A 269 -20.15 8.35 -8.54
C CYS A 269 -21.64 7.98 -8.38
N GLY A 270 -22.51 8.97 -8.62
CA GLY A 270 -23.96 8.83 -8.49
C GLY A 270 -24.51 9.06 -7.08
N THR A 271 -23.66 9.13 -6.04
CA THR A 271 -24.12 9.41 -4.67
C THR A 271 -24.28 10.91 -4.42
N LYS A 272 -25.34 11.26 -3.68
CA LYS A 272 -25.74 12.63 -3.33
C LYS A 272 -25.80 12.80 -1.81
N PRO A 273 -25.97 14.02 -1.26
CA PRO A 273 -26.15 14.22 0.19
C PRO A 273 -27.22 13.33 0.83
N ALA A 274 -28.32 13.03 0.13
CA ALA A 274 -29.36 12.11 0.60
C ALA A 274 -28.83 10.67 0.89
N TYR A 275 -27.84 10.19 0.14
CA TYR A 275 -27.22 8.87 0.34
C TYR A 275 -26.39 8.86 1.63
N ILE A 276 -25.68 9.96 1.90
CA ILE A 276 -24.90 10.12 3.12
C ILE A 276 -25.83 10.19 4.35
N ALA A 277 -26.95 10.91 4.25
CA ALA A 277 -27.95 10.95 5.32
C ALA A 277 -28.57 9.56 5.57
N ALA A 278 -28.87 8.80 4.51
CA ALA A 278 -29.37 7.43 4.61
C ALA A 278 -28.34 6.49 5.25
N LEU A 279 -27.06 6.57 4.86
CA LEU A 279 -25.95 5.85 5.49
C LEU A 279 -25.84 6.21 6.97
N LYS A 280 -25.87 7.50 7.32
CA LYS A 280 -25.80 7.97 8.71
C LYS A 280 -26.90 7.35 9.57
N LYS A 281 -28.12 7.26 9.03
CA LYS A 281 -29.26 6.63 9.72
C LYS A 281 -29.00 5.14 9.98
N GLN A 282 -28.54 4.40 8.98
CA GLN A 282 -28.26 2.96 9.09
C GLN A 282 -27.09 2.67 10.05
N LEU A 283 -26.05 3.50 10.05
CA LEU A 283 -24.86 3.30 10.88
C LEU A 283 -25.07 3.61 12.36
N LYS A 284 -26.17 4.25 12.77
CA LYS A 284 -26.46 4.50 14.20
C LYS A 284 -26.60 3.23 15.03
N SER A 285 -27.04 2.12 14.42
CA SER A 285 -27.28 0.84 15.09
C SER A 285 -26.15 -0.19 14.87
N VAL A 286 -25.02 0.22 14.28
CA VAL A 286 -23.93 -0.68 13.90
C VAL A 286 -22.64 -0.31 14.61
N ASN A 287 -22.08 -1.25 15.36
CA ASN A 287 -20.78 -1.08 16.01
C ASN A 287 -19.65 -1.42 15.02
N PRO A 288 -18.56 -0.63 14.99
CA PRO A 288 -17.42 -0.91 14.13
C PRO A 288 -16.71 -2.19 14.58
N VAL A 289 -16.27 -3.01 13.62
CA VAL A 289 -15.39 -4.15 13.90
C VAL A 289 -14.01 -3.63 14.31
N LYS A 290 -13.46 -4.16 15.42
CA LYS A 290 -12.14 -3.78 15.90
C LYS A 290 -11.06 -4.29 14.94
N VAL A 291 -10.15 -3.40 14.56
CA VAL A 291 -8.95 -3.74 13.78
C VAL A 291 -7.98 -4.54 14.65
N ASN A 292 -7.39 -5.60 14.10
CA ASN A 292 -6.42 -6.43 14.81
C ASN A 292 -4.97 -5.97 14.50
N PRO A 293 -4.27 -5.30 15.44
CA PRO A 293 -2.94 -4.77 15.19
C PRO A 293 -1.85 -5.86 15.13
N ALA A 294 -2.11 -7.07 15.64
CA ALA A 294 -1.12 -8.15 15.64
C ALA A 294 -0.75 -8.61 14.22
N GLY A 295 -1.62 -8.39 13.23
CA GLY A 295 -1.38 -8.65 11.82
C GLY A 295 -0.94 -10.07 11.47
N CYS A 296 -0.45 -10.24 10.24
CA CYS A 296 -0.02 -11.53 9.69
C CYS A 296 1.37 -11.41 9.05
N SER A 297 2.06 -12.54 8.94
CA SER A 297 3.34 -12.67 8.23
C SER A 297 3.10 -12.76 6.74
N VAL A 298 2.87 -11.64 6.06
CA VAL A 298 2.55 -11.64 4.63
C VAL A 298 3.52 -10.72 3.90
N ILE A 299 4.08 -11.20 2.80
CA ILE A 299 4.83 -10.41 1.80
C ILE A 299 4.01 -10.31 0.51
N SER A 300 4.30 -9.31 -0.33
CA SER A 300 3.54 -9.08 -1.57
C SER A 300 4.43 -8.60 -2.71
N SER A 301 4.00 -8.91 -3.92
CA SER A 301 4.41 -8.27 -5.17
C SER A 301 3.31 -7.31 -5.64
N ALA A 302 3.45 -6.77 -6.85
CA ALA A 302 2.42 -5.92 -7.46
C ALA A 302 1.11 -6.65 -7.75
N ARG A 303 1.13 -7.99 -7.85
CA ARG A 303 0.01 -8.81 -8.40
C ARG A 303 -0.27 -10.09 -7.61
N GLY A 304 0.47 -10.32 -6.53
CA GLY A 304 0.34 -11.50 -5.70
C GLY A 304 0.87 -11.28 -4.29
N SER A 305 0.45 -12.13 -3.37
CA SER A 305 0.86 -12.11 -1.97
C SER A 305 1.14 -13.52 -1.47
N LEU A 306 1.99 -13.62 -0.47
CA LEU A 306 2.39 -14.86 0.17
C LEU A 306 2.22 -14.73 1.68
N ASP A 307 1.29 -15.51 2.21
CA ASP A 307 1.07 -15.67 3.64
C ASP A 307 2.03 -16.72 4.22
N LEU A 308 2.98 -16.26 5.01
CA LEU A 308 3.96 -17.04 5.76
C LEU A 308 3.45 -17.41 7.16
N SER A 309 2.22 -17.02 7.55
CA SER A 309 1.73 -17.23 8.91
C SER A 309 1.43 -18.71 9.18
N SER A 310 2.44 -19.42 9.71
CA SER A 310 2.36 -20.80 10.20
C SER A 310 1.52 -21.74 9.33
N SER A 311 1.73 -21.70 8.01
CA SER A 311 1.28 -22.81 7.16
C SER A 311 1.89 -24.10 7.71
N ARG A 312 1.12 -25.18 7.73
CA ARG A 312 1.70 -26.52 7.97
C ARG A 312 2.68 -26.91 6.85
N ASP A 313 2.66 -26.16 5.75
CA ASP A 313 3.40 -26.43 4.52
C ASP A 313 4.76 -25.74 4.51
N VAL A 314 5.74 -26.44 3.92
CA VAL A 314 7.06 -25.89 3.58
C VAL A 314 6.90 -24.95 2.39
N ILE A 315 7.42 -23.72 2.53
CA ILE A 315 7.37 -22.71 1.49
C ILE A 315 8.71 -22.67 0.76
N PHE A 316 8.70 -22.90 -0.55
CA PHE A 316 9.90 -22.84 -1.37
C PHE A 316 10.17 -21.40 -1.83
N ILE A 317 11.33 -20.85 -1.47
CA ILE A 317 11.87 -19.59 -1.98
C ILE A 317 12.91 -19.93 -3.05
N GLY A 318 12.73 -19.45 -4.27
CA GLY A 318 13.63 -19.76 -5.38
C GLY A 318 14.96 -19.02 -5.28
N GLU A 319 16.08 -19.75 -5.18
CA GLU A 319 17.45 -19.21 -5.02
C GLU A 319 18.24 -18.99 -6.32
N LYS A 320 17.69 -19.36 -7.49
CA LYS A 320 18.48 -19.43 -8.74
C LYS A 320 18.88 -18.06 -9.28
N ILE A 321 18.25 -16.96 -8.86
CA ILE A 321 18.66 -15.60 -9.25
C ILE A 321 19.80 -15.16 -8.32
N ASN A 322 20.95 -15.78 -8.56
CA ASN A 322 22.20 -15.51 -7.86
C ASN A 322 23.35 -15.77 -8.85
N PRO A 323 24.19 -14.77 -9.16
CA PRO A 323 25.24 -14.87 -10.18
C PRO A 323 26.43 -15.75 -9.80
N THR A 324 26.54 -16.19 -8.55
CA THR A 324 27.65 -17.03 -8.06
C THR A 324 27.76 -18.31 -8.89
N GLY A 325 28.93 -18.53 -9.51
CA GLY A 325 29.19 -19.68 -10.39
C GLY A 325 28.48 -19.69 -11.75
N LYS A 326 27.64 -18.71 -12.08
CA LYS A 326 26.78 -18.71 -13.29
C LYS A 326 27.28 -17.74 -14.37
N LYS A 327 28.30 -18.15 -15.15
CA LYS A 327 28.99 -17.31 -16.18
C LYS A 327 28.04 -16.50 -17.08
N LEU A 328 26.96 -17.13 -17.59
CA LEU A 328 25.99 -16.46 -18.46
C LEU A 328 25.23 -15.33 -17.74
N LEU A 329 24.71 -15.61 -16.53
CA LEU A 329 24.01 -14.62 -15.72
C LEU A 329 24.93 -13.45 -15.33
N GLN A 330 26.18 -13.74 -14.99
CA GLN A 330 27.19 -12.72 -14.70
C GLN A 330 27.44 -11.79 -15.89
N SER A 331 27.57 -12.35 -17.09
CA SER A 331 27.79 -11.58 -18.33
C SER A 331 26.61 -10.66 -18.64
N GLU A 332 25.38 -11.15 -18.48
CA GLU A 332 24.18 -10.35 -18.70
C GLU A 332 24.04 -9.20 -17.70
N ILE A 333 24.21 -9.46 -16.39
CA ILE A 333 24.09 -8.43 -15.36
C ILE A 333 25.12 -7.31 -15.58
N ARG A 334 26.38 -7.65 -15.93
CA ARG A 334 27.42 -6.64 -16.26
C ARG A 334 27.03 -5.73 -17.42
N ARG A 335 26.19 -6.22 -18.34
CA ARG A 335 25.69 -5.48 -19.51
C ARG A 335 24.30 -4.88 -19.28
N TYR A 336 23.78 -4.91 -18.05
CA TYR A 336 22.42 -4.51 -17.70
C TYR A 336 21.33 -5.17 -18.56
N ARG A 337 21.57 -6.43 -18.94
CA ARG A 337 20.56 -7.29 -19.60
C ARG A 337 20.00 -8.23 -18.55
N PHE A 338 18.67 -8.36 -18.50
CA PHE A 338 17.98 -9.12 -17.45
C PHE A 338 17.09 -10.25 -18.02
N SER A 339 17.34 -10.64 -19.27
CA SER A 339 16.65 -11.76 -19.94
C SER A 339 16.78 -13.07 -19.16
N ARG A 340 17.97 -13.40 -18.66
CA ARG A 340 18.17 -14.61 -17.87
C ARG A 340 17.54 -14.50 -16.49
N VAL A 341 17.54 -13.32 -15.86
CA VAL A 341 16.83 -13.08 -14.60
C VAL A 341 15.34 -13.38 -14.76
N LYS A 342 14.72 -12.86 -15.82
CA LYS A 342 13.32 -13.18 -16.18
C LYS A 342 13.09 -14.67 -16.42
N SER A 343 13.95 -15.32 -17.19
CA SER A 343 13.85 -16.77 -17.46
C SER A 343 13.89 -17.58 -16.16
N LEU A 344 14.87 -17.29 -15.31
CA LEU A 344 15.05 -17.97 -14.02
C LEU A 344 13.87 -17.72 -13.06
N ALA A 345 13.27 -16.52 -13.08
CA ALA A 345 12.07 -16.24 -12.31
C ALA A 345 10.92 -17.17 -12.72
N LYS A 346 10.63 -17.25 -14.03
CA LYS A 346 9.59 -18.12 -14.57
C LYS A 346 9.89 -19.60 -14.31
N GLU A 347 11.10 -20.06 -14.58
CA GLU A 347 11.53 -21.44 -14.33
C GLU A 347 11.26 -21.87 -12.88
N GLN A 348 11.54 -20.98 -11.91
CA GLN A 348 11.33 -21.26 -10.50
C GLN A 348 9.85 -21.20 -10.11
N GLU A 349 9.09 -20.26 -10.68
CA GLU A 349 7.64 -20.19 -10.49
C GLU A 349 6.94 -21.46 -11.00
N TYR A 350 7.32 -21.95 -12.19
CA TYR A 350 6.84 -23.24 -12.74
C TYR A 350 7.26 -24.44 -11.88
N ALA A 351 8.44 -24.38 -11.25
CA ALA A 351 8.91 -25.41 -10.32
C ALA A 351 8.24 -25.35 -8.94
N GLY A 352 7.32 -24.40 -8.70
CA GLY A 352 6.53 -24.31 -7.47
C GLY A 352 7.05 -23.34 -6.42
N ALA A 353 8.06 -22.51 -6.74
CA ALA A 353 8.50 -21.44 -5.86
C ALA A 353 7.34 -20.47 -5.56
N LYS A 354 7.29 -19.98 -4.31
CA LYS A 354 6.26 -19.05 -3.83
C LYS A 354 6.79 -17.63 -3.61
N ALA A 355 8.11 -17.48 -3.54
CA ALA A 355 8.82 -16.23 -3.56
C ALA A 355 10.16 -16.45 -4.30
N LEU A 356 10.83 -15.37 -4.68
CA LEU A 356 12.14 -15.42 -5.33
C LEU A 356 13.16 -14.67 -4.50
N ASP A 357 14.26 -15.33 -4.17
CA ASP A 357 15.46 -14.68 -3.67
C ASP A 357 16.23 -14.05 -4.83
N VAL A 358 16.64 -12.80 -4.65
CA VAL A 358 17.22 -11.96 -5.70
C VAL A 358 18.53 -11.38 -5.21
N ASN A 359 19.62 -12.08 -5.54
CA ASN A 359 20.98 -11.60 -5.36
C ASN A 359 21.58 -11.24 -6.73
N ILE A 360 22.08 -10.02 -6.90
CA ILE A 360 22.77 -9.58 -8.12
C ILE A 360 24.22 -9.14 -7.87
N SER A 361 24.76 -9.46 -6.70
CA SER A 361 26.07 -9.02 -6.22
C SER A 361 27.17 -9.58 -7.11
N LEU A 362 27.97 -8.68 -7.71
CA LEU A 362 29.05 -9.01 -8.62
C LEU A 362 30.20 -8.02 -8.44
N ALA A 363 31.43 -8.51 -8.49
CA ALA A 363 32.60 -7.63 -8.50
C ALA A 363 32.66 -6.79 -9.78
N GLY A 364 32.96 -5.50 -9.63
CA GLY A 364 33.17 -4.56 -10.74
C GLY A 364 31.91 -4.00 -11.39
N ILE A 365 30.75 -4.04 -10.72
CA ILE A 365 29.51 -3.41 -11.20
C ILE A 365 28.97 -2.38 -10.20
N ASP A 366 28.11 -1.49 -10.68
CA ASP A 366 27.21 -0.72 -9.82
C ASP A 366 26.05 -1.62 -9.38
N GLU A 367 26.23 -2.26 -8.22
CA GLU A 367 25.26 -3.19 -7.62
C GLU A 367 23.90 -2.51 -7.42
N LYS A 368 23.87 -1.25 -6.98
CA LYS A 368 22.61 -0.52 -6.76
C LYS A 368 21.84 -0.39 -8.06
N LYS A 369 22.48 0.08 -9.13
CA LYS A 369 21.84 0.23 -10.44
C LYS A 369 21.37 -1.13 -10.99
N ALA A 370 22.17 -2.17 -10.84
CA ALA A 370 21.82 -3.52 -11.28
C ALA A 370 20.63 -4.09 -10.49
N MET A 371 20.57 -3.91 -9.16
CA MET A 371 19.46 -4.34 -8.32
C MET A 371 18.16 -3.65 -8.72
N LEU A 372 18.18 -2.33 -8.92
CA LEU A 372 16.98 -1.58 -9.33
C LEU A 372 16.44 -2.05 -10.68
N ALA A 373 17.31 -2.35 -11.63
CA ALA A 373 16.93 -2.89 -12.93
C ALA A 373 16.37 -4.33 -12.83
N ALA A 374 16.99 -5.19 -12.02
CA ALA A 374 16.49 -6.54 -11.76
C ALA A 374 15.11 -6.53 -11.09
N VAL A 375 14.93 -5.72 -10.04
CA VAL A 375 13.65 -5.53 -9.34
C VAL A 375 12.57 -5.03 -10.30
N SER A 376 12.91 -4.10 -11.18
CA SER A 376 12.00 -3.57 -12.20
C SER A 376 11.56 -4.64 -13.20
N GLU A 377 12.50 -5.44 -13.71
CA GLU A 377 12.20 -6.54 -14.64
C GLU A 377 11.33 -7.61 -13.98
N LEU A 378 11.66 -7.99 -12.74
CA LEU A 378 10.94 -9.02 -11.99
C LEU A 378 9.52 -8.58 -11.62
N ALA A 379 9.32 -7.32 -11.24
CA ALA A 379 8.00 -6.78 -10.94
C ALA A 379 7.02 -6.89 -12.11
N VAL A 380 7.50 -6.90 -13.36
CA VAL A 380 6.69 -7.09 -14.57
C VAL A 380 6.60 -8.57 -14.97
N SER A 381 7.62 -9.36 -14.65
CA SER A 381 7.80 -10.71 -15.18
C SER A 381 7.20 -11.84 -14.34
N THR A 382 6.92 -11.60 -13.05
CA THR A 382 6.39 -12.62 -12.13
C THR A 382 5.38 -11.99 -11.16
N ASN A 383 4.47 -12.83 -10.65
CA ASN A 383 3.57 -12.45 -9.56
C ASN A 383 4.15 -12.80 -8.19
N LEU A 384 5.30 -13.48 -8.12
CA LEU A 384 5.91 -13.91 -6.87
C LEU A 384 6.52 -12.72 -6.09
N PRO A 385 6.32 -12.64 -4.77
CA PRO A 385 7.04 -11.71 -3.92
C PRO A 385 8.57 -11.93 -3.96
N LEU A 386 9.34 -10.87 -3.70
CA LEU A 386 10.80 -10.91 -3.74
C LEU A 386 11.41 -10.87 -2.34
N ALA A 387 12.41 -11.73 -2.13
CA ALA A 387 13.42 -11.56 -1.10
C ALA A 387 14.62 -10.82 -1.72
N ILE A 388 14.85 -9.59 -1.26
CA ILE A 388 15.93 -8.73 -1.75
C ILE A 388 17.21 -9.11 -1.03
N ASP A 389 18.14 -9.75 -1.75
CA ASP A 389 19.40 -10.26 -1.21
C ASP A 389 20.58 -9.35 -1.53
N SER A 390 21.13 -8.69 -0.51
CA SER A 390 22.36 -7.89 -0.61
C SER A 390 23.03 -7.72 0.75
N SER A 391 24.36 -7.66 0.76
CA SER A 391 25.15 -7.29 1.94
C SER A 391 25.19 -5.78 2.16
N ASN A 392 24.89 -4.96 1.13
CA ASN A 392 24.98 -3.51 1.15
C ASN A 392 23.63 -2.86 1.55
N PRO A 393 23.55 -2.18 2.71
CA PRO A 393 22.31 -1.53 3.14
C PRO A 393 21.78 -0.50 2.14
N GLY A 394 22.65 0.25 1.47
CA GLY A 394 22.25 1.26 0.46
C GLY A 394 21.55 0.65 -0.76
N VAL A 395 21.94 -0.57 -1.15
CA VAL A 395 21.28 -1.33 -2.24
C VAL A 395 19.89 -1.78 -1.80
N ILE A 396 19.77 -2.34 -0.58
CA ILE A 396 18.49 -2.73 0.01
C ILE A 396 17.54 -1.53 0.09
N VAL A 397 17.99 -0.40 0.65
CA VAL A 397 17.16 0.81 0.78
C VAL A 397 16.65 1.29 -0.59
N ALA A 398 17.51 1.29 -1.60
CA ALA A 398 17.13 1.67 -2.96
C ALA A 398 16.10 0.71 -3.56
N ALA A 399 16.30 -0.60 -3.40
CA ALA A 399 15.38 -1.63 -3.88
C ALA A 399 14.00 -1.51 -3.21
N LEU A 400 13.94 -1.35 -1.88
CA LEU A 400 12.70 -1.18 -1.13
C LEU A 400 11.90 0.06 -1.57
N ARG A 401 12.61 1.15 -1.90
CA ARG A 401 11.98 2.36 -2.42
C ARG A 401 11.23 2.07 -3.71
N LEU A 402 11.83 1.32 -4.63
CA LEU A 402 11.24 1.06 -5.95
C LEU A 402 10.24 -0.11 -5.97
N TYR A 403 10.45 -1.14 -5.14
CA TYR A 403 9.72 -2.41 -5.22
C TYR A 403 8.21 -2.25 -5.02
N PRO A 404 7.35 -2.63 -6.00
CA PRO A 404 5.90 -2.46 -5.95
C PRO A 404 5.19 -3.51 -5.09
N GLY A 405 5.63 -3.69 -3.84
CA GLY A 405 5.11 -4.71 -2.93
C GLY A 405 5.73 -4.59 -1.54
N ARG A 406 5.42 -5.55 -0.67
CA ARG A 406 6.08 -5.71 0.63
C ARG A 406 7.16 -6.78 0.52
N ALA A 407 8.42 -6.35 0.48
CA ALA A 407 9.56 -7.24 0.31
C ALA A 407 9.90 -8.04 1.58
N LEU A 408 10.69 -9.10 1.38
CA LEU A 408 11.49 -9.74 2.41
C LEU A 408 12.95 -9.26 2.27
N ILE A 409 13.59 -8.78 3.33
CA ILE A 409 15.03 -8.47 3.29
C ILE A 409 15.82 -9.75 3.58
N ASN A 410 16.72 -10.13 2.67
CA ASN A 410 17.75 -11.13 2.90
C ASN A 410 19.13 -10.42 2.95
N SER A 411 19.72 -10.17 4.10
CA SER A 411 19.20 -10.41 5.45
C SER A 411 19.65 -9.34 6.43
N LEU A 412 19.04 -9.37 7.62
CA LEU A 412 19.42 -8.57 8.78
C LEU A 412 20.24 -9.44 9.75
N THR A 413 21.44 -8.99 10.12
CA THR A 413 22.30 -9.66 11.13
C THR A 413 22.19 -8.97 12.49
N ALA A 414 22.77 -9.56 13.54
CA ALA A 414 22.83 -8.95 14.87
C ALA A 414 23.90 -7.85 15.00
N GLU A 415 24.54 -7.46 13.90
CA GLU A 415 25.55 -6.41 13.88
C GLU A 415 24.91 -5.02 14.10
N PRO A 416 25.33 -4.26 15.14
CA PRO A 416 24.70 -2.99 15.48
C PRO A 416 24.70 -1.97 14.34
N LYS A 417 25.76 -1.95 13.52
CA LYS A 417 25.89 -1.05 12.36
C LYS A 417 24.81 -1.35 11.31
N LYS A 418 24.65 -2.62 10.92
CA LYS A 418 23.67 -3.03 9.91
C LYS A 418 22.24 -2.75 10.35
N ILE A 419 21.93 -3.00 11.62
CA ILE A 419 20.64 -2.63 12.22
C ILE A 419 20.42 -1.12 12.12
N LYS A 420 21.37 -0.31 12.59
CA LYS A 420 21.26 1.16 12.57
C LYS A 420 21.02 1.71 11.16
N GLU A 421 21.69 1.17 10.15
CA GLU A 421 21.58 1.61 8.76
C GLU A 421 20.26 1.19 8.09
N LEU A 422 19.75 -0.01 8.39
CA LEU A 422 18.51 -0.53 7.77
C LEU A 422 17.23 -0.13 8.51
N MET A 423 17.27 0.13 9.83
CA MET A 423 16.06 0.44 10.61
C MET A 423 15.23 1.60 10.05
N PRO A 424 15.80 2.74 9.61
CA PRO A 424 15.03 3.81 9.00
C PRO A 424 14.24 3.35 7.76
N ALA A 425 14.87 2.56 6.89
CA ALA A 425 14.22 2.01 5.70
C ALA A 425 13.16 0.97 6.05
N ILE A 426 13.41 0.14 7.07
CA ILE A 426 12.43 -0.84 7.54
C ILE A 426 11.17 -0.14 8.09
N LYS A 427 11.34 0.92 8.89
CA LYS A 427 10.20 1.72 9.38
C LYS A 427 9.45 2.42 8.25
N LYS A 428 10.17 2.89 7.22
CA LYS A 428 9.59 3.67 6.11
C LYS A 428 8.85 2.80 5.09
N TYR A 429 9.41 1.63 4.73
CA TYR A 429 8.88 0.79 3.64
C TYR A 429 8.18 -0.48 4.14
N GLY A 430 8.26 -0.79 5.44
CA GLY A 430 7.59 -1.91 6.09
C GLY A 430 7.89 -3.31 5.57
N PRO A 431 9.12 -3.65 5.11
CA PRO A 431 9.43 -5.02 4.69
C PRO A 431 9.38 -6.00 5.87
N MET A 432 9.31 -7.29 5.55
CA MET A 432 9.71 -8.34 6.49
C MET A 432 11.22 -8.55 6.44
N VAL A 433 11.80 -9.18 7.46
CA VAL A 433 13.25 -9.45 7.52
C VAL A 433 13.53 -10.94 7.74
N ILE A 434 14.48 -11.49 7.00
CA ILE A 434 15.19 -12.70 7.40
C ILE A 434 16.27 -12.25 8.39
N PHE A 435 16.19 -12.72 9.62
CA PHE A 435 17.16 -12.43 10.66
C PHE A 435 18.12 -13.61 10.84
N LEU A 436 19.41 -13.36 10.61
CA LEU A 436 20.47 -14.33 10.87
C LEU A 436 21.11 -14.00 12.23
N PRO A 437 21.25 -14.97 13.14
CA PRO A 437 21.95 -14.80 14.41
C PRO A 437 23.48 -14.73 14.25
N VAL A 438 23.97 -13.97 13.27
CA VAL A 438 25.40 -13.66 13.05
C VAL A 438 25.78 -12.45 13.90
N THR A 439 26.87 -12.59 14.64
CA THR A 439 27.42 -11.58 15.55
C THR A 439 28.66 -10.92 14.96
N PRO A 440 29.14 -9.78 15.50
CA PRO A 440 30.43 -9.20 15.08
C PRO A 440 31.61 -10.17 15.22
N GLU A 441 31.54 -11.10 16.17
CA GLU A 441 32.55 -12.14 16.41
C GLU A 441 32.43 -13.32 15.43
N GLY A 442 31.37 -13.36 14.62
CA GLY A 442 31.13 -14.39 13.62
C GLY A 442 29.84 -15.19 13.84
N ILE A 443 29.80 -16.38 13.24
CA ILE A 443 28.68 -17.31 13.30
C ILE A 443 28.77 -18.11 14.60
N PRO A 444 27.71 -18.16 15.44
CA PRO A 444 27.73 -19.00 16.63
C PRO A 444 27.76 -20.49 16.31
N ASP A 445 28.69 -21.21 16.96
CA ASP A 445 28.96 -22.63 16.71
C ASP A 445 27.94 -23.57 17.36
N SER A 446 27.29 -23.14 18.45
CA SER A 446 26.35 -23.97 19.20
C SER A 446 24.90 -23.45 19.13
N PHE A 447 23.94 -24.38 19.27
CA PHE A 447 22.53 -24.04 19.46
C PHE A 447 22.31 -23.06 20.64
N GLN A 448 23.03 -23.22 21.74
CA GLN A 448 22.84 -22.38 22.93
C GLN A 448 23.24 -20.92 22.68
N GLU A 449 24.29 -20.70 21.90
CA GLU A 449 24.70 -19.34 21.53
C GLU A 449 23.73 -18.74 20.51
N ARG A 450 23.33 -19.49 19.48
CA ARG A 450 22.29 -19.06 18.52
C ARG A 450 21.01 -18.63 19.25
N LYS A 451 20.56 -19.43 20.23
CA LYS A 451 19.42 -19.11 21.09
C LYS A 451 19.60 -17.78 21.83
N LYS A 452 20.75 -17.57 22.49
CA LYS A 452 21.04 -16.31 23.21
C LYS A 452 20.98 -15.10 22.27
N VAL A 453 21.55 -15.23 21.07
CA VAL A 453 21.54 -14.16 20.05
C VAL A 453 20.11 -13.87 19.59
N ILE A 454 19.32 -14.90 19.28
CA ILE A 454 17.91 -14.75 18.85
C ILE A 454 17.09 -14.06 19.95
N ASP A 455 17.16 -14.53 21.20
CA ASP A 455 16.35 -13.98 22.30
C ASP A 455 16.68 -12.51 22.59
N LYS A 456 17.98 -12.16 22.57
CA LYS A 456 18.45 -10.78 22.76
C LYS A 456 17.96 -9.87 21.64
N ASN A 457 18.13 -10.29 20.38
CA ASN A 457 17.83 -9.45 19.23
C ASN A 457 16.32 -9.33 18.96
N LEU A 458 15.51 -10.35 19.22
CA LEU A 458 14.05 -10.22 19.11
C LEU A 458 13.48 -9.16 20.05
N LYS A 459 14.03 -9.04 21.27
CA LYS A 459 13.64 -7.96 22.21
C LYS A 459 14.01 -6.57 21.66
N MET A 460 15.22 -6.45 21.10
CA MET A 460 15.70 -5.22 20.49
C MET A 460 14.93 -4.85 19.21
N LEU A 461 14.63 -5.80 18.32
CA LEU A 461 13.83 -5.55 17.12
C LEU A 461 12.41 -5.11 17.50
N LYS A 462 11.83 -5.71 18.55
CA LYS A 462 10.54 -5.29 19.11
C LYS A 462 10.54 -3.84 19.59
N SER A 463 11.61 -3.36 20.24
CA SER A 463 11.70 -1.94 20.64
C SER A 463 11.80 -0.99 19.44
N HIS A 464 12.15 -1.49 18.25
CA HIS A 464 12.16 -0.74 17.00
C HIS A 464 10.85 -0.86 16.20
N GLY A 465 9.85 -1.58 16.72
CA GLY A 465 8.55 -1.76 16.07
C GLY A 465 8.46 -2.97 15.13
N LEU A 466 9.46 -3.85 15.13
CA LEU A 466 9.42 -5.14 14.42
C LEU A 466 8.93 -6.23 15.34
N PHE A 467 7.83 -6.87 14.97
CA PHE A 467 7.25 -7.94 15.77
C PHE A 467 7.54 -9.30 15.15
N LYS A 468 7.17 -10.37 15.86
CA LYS A 468 7.39 -11.75 15.42
C LYS A 468 6.83 -12.01 14.01
N GLN A 469 5.68 -11.42 13.70
CA GLN A 469 5.04 -11.56 12.39
C GLN A 469 5.84 -10.92 11.25
N ASP A 470 6.78 -10.02 11.54
CA ASP A 470 7.59 -9.32 10.54
C ASP A 470 8.99 -9.95 10.37
N ILE A 471 9.27 -11.05 11.08
CA ILE A 471 10.59 -11.68 11.16
C ILE A 471 10.50 -13.16 10.76
N VAL A 472 11.45 -13.59 9.94
CA VAL A 472 11.78 -15.00 9.65
C VAL A 472 13.18 -15.25 10.23
N ILE A 473 13.37 -16.30 11.02
CA ILE A 473 14.67 -16.61 11.63
C ILE A 473 15.40 -17.63 10.77
N ASP A 474 16.51 -17.23 10.16
CA ASP A 474 17.40 -18.19 9.51
C ASP A 474 18.21 -18.94 10.61
N PRO A 475 18.08 -20.28 10.71
CA PRO A 475 18.79 -21.06 11.72
C PRO A 475 20.30 -21.20 11.45
N ILE A 476 20.81 -20.71 10.32
CA ILE A 476 22.16 -20.84 9.79
C ILE A 476 22.50 -22.31 9.48
N THR A 477 22.24 -22.70 8.23
CA THR A 477 22.59 -24.03 7.71
C THR A 477 24.00 -24.00 7.13
N LEU A 478 24.93 -24.70 7.76
CA LEU A 478 26.32 -24.86 7.28
C LEU A 478 26.50 -26.24 6.63
N ALA A 479 27.52 -26.36 5.77
CA ALA A 479 27.88 -27.64 5.17
C ALA A 479 28.22 -28.67 6.24
N VAL A 480 27.65 -29.88 6.16
CA VAL A 480 27.91 -30.95 7.14
C VAL A 480 29.40 -31.34 7.15
N SER A 481 30.08 -31.23 6.01
CA SER A 481 31.51 -31.50 5.87
C SER A 481 32.41 -30.55 6.64
N SER A 482 31.96 -29.33 6.99
CA SER A 482 32.78 -28.39 7.77
C SER A 482 32.69 -28.65 9.28
N ASN A 483 31.54 -29.11 9.77
CA ASN A 483 31.34 -29.49 11.17
C ASN A 483 30.11 -30.42 11.31
N GLY A 484 30.32 -31.65 11.79
CA GLY A 484 29.27 -32.67 11.91
C GLY A 484 28.12 -32.32 12.86
N SER A 485 28.31 -31.38 13.78
CA SER A 485 27.25 -30.90 14.68
C SER A 485 26.33 -29.83 14.06
N SER A 486 26.70 -29.28 12.89
CA SER A 486 26.00 -28.15 12.26
C SER A 486 24.54 -28.45 11.96
N ALA A 487 24.23 -29.62 11.36
CA ALA A 487 22.87 -30.00 11.04
C ALA A 487 21.98 -30.13 12.30
N ILE A 488 22.53 -30.70 13.37
CA ILE A 488 21.81 -30.84 14.65
C ILE A 488 21.55 -29.45 15.26
N ASN A 489 22.51 -28.53 15.19
CA ASN A 489 22.34 -27.16 15.68
C ASN A 489 21.27 -26.40 14.89
N THR A 490 21.22 -26.57 13.56
CA THR A 490 20.16 -26.02 12.70
C THR A 490 18.79 -26.56 13.11
N LEU A 491 18.62 -27.87 13.22
CA LEU A 491 17.33 -28.49 13.59
C LEU A 491 16.86 -28.08 14.99
N LYS A 492 17.77 -28.02 15.98
CA LYS A 492 17.46 -27.53 17.33
C LYS A 492 17.01 -26.06 17.30
N THR A 493 17.64 -25.23 16.47
CA THR A 493 17.27 -23.82 16.30
C THR A 493 15.89 -23.68 15.67
N ILE A 494 15.58 -24.45 14.62
CA ILE A 494 14.25 -24.48 14.01
C ILE A 494 13.19 -24.88 15.03
N ALA A 495 13.42 -25.98 15.76
CA ALA A 495 12.50 -26.47 16.78
C ALA A 495 12.27 -25.42 17.88
N TYR A 496 13.33 -24.74 18.32
CA TYR A 496 13.22 -23.66 19.31
C TYR A 496 12.36 -22.50 18.80
N CYS A 497 12.63 -21.99 17.60
CA CYS A 497 11.89 -20.88 17.01
C CYS A 497 10.41 -21.24 16.78
N LYS A 498 10.12 -22.44 16.27
CA LYS A 498 8.76 -22.88 15.97
C LYS A 498 7.94 -23.19 17.23
N ILE A 499 8.50 -23.99 18.15
CA ILE A 499 7.77 -24.50 19.33
C ILE A 499 7.72 -23.47 20.45
N ARG A 500 8.85 -22.82 20.75
CA ARG A 500 8.96 -21.90 21.90
C ARG A 500 8.64 -20.47 21.52
N LEU A 501 9.23 -19.97 20.43
CA LEU A 501 9.07 -18.56 20.05
C LEU A 501 7.82 -18.31 19.21
N LYS A 502 7.29 -19.32 18.50
CA LYS A 502 6.20 -19.16 17.51
C LYS A 502 6.54 -18.10 16.46
N VAL A 503 7.74 -18.19 15.90
CA VAL A 503 8.26 -17.34 14.83
C VAL A 503 8.57 -18.21 13.61
N ASN A 504 8.43 -17.67 12.41
CA ASN A 504 8.78 -18.36 11.18
C ASN A 504 10.28 -18.62 11.10
N THR A 505 10.69 -19.71 10.45
CA THR A 505 12.07 -20.12 10.22
C THR A 505 12.28 -20.53 8.79
#